data_AF-J8ACV7-F1
#
_entry.id   AF-J8ACV7-F1
#
_cell.length_a   1.000
_cell.length_b   1.000
_cell.length_c   1.000
_cell.angle_alpha   90.00
_cell.angle_beta   90.00
_cell.angle_gamma   90.00
#
_symmetry.space_group_name_H-M   'P 1'
#
loop_
_entity.id
_entity.type
_entity.pdbx_description
1 polymer ?
#
loop_
_entity_poly.entity_id
_entity_poly.type
_entity_poly.pdbx_seq_one_letter_code
_entity_poly.pdbx_strand_id
1 'polypeptide(L)'
;MGYRRFGNRNKEVPKSKFKYVEETNVFACPMGSILEYARTDRKGYRQYKSDPTDCVVCSLRDKCFSKKQKQKVIKHHIWEEYKDIARKNKLTSTGKKLYKVRCSTIERSFADAKELNGYRYARFRGLKSVQMQAYLIAAYKNMKK
;
A
#
# COMPACT_ATOMS: atom_id res chain seq x y z
N MET A 1 -1.43 -9.32 -5.58
CA MET A 1 -0.23 -8.84 -4.87
C MET A 1 0.14 -9.84 -3.79
N GLY A 2 1.32 -10.45 -3.90
CA GLY A 2 1.92 -11.23 -2.81
C GLY A 2 2.33 -10.27 -1.69
N TYR A 3 2.03 -10.62 -0.44
CA TYR A 3 2.48 -9.83 0.70
C TYR A 3 3.95 -10.18 0.95
N ARG A 4 4.88 -9.27 0.62
CA ARG A 4 6.21 -9.30 1.21
C ARG A 4 6.07 -8.94 2.68
N ARG A 5 6.27 -9.91 3.57
CA ARG A 5 6.45 -9.65 5.00
C ARG A 5 7.85 -9.06 5.16
N PHE A 6 7.96 -7.73 5.12
CA PHE A 6 9.17 -7.08 5.60
C PHE A 6 9.26 -7.36 7.11
N GLY A 7 10.41 -7.87 7.57
CA GLY A 7 10.67 -7.97 9.01
C GLY A 7 10.50 -6.59 9.65
N ASN A 8 9.84 -6.54 10.80
CA ASN A 8 9.59 -5.29 11.51
C ASN A 8 10.94 -4.74 12.03
N ARG A 9 11.62 -3.92 11.24
CA ARG A 9 12.83 -3.21 11.67
C ARG A 9 12.52 -2.07 12.65
N ASN A 10 11.28 -1.57 12.65
CA ASN A 10 10.85 -0.51 13.55
C ASN A 10 10.37 -1.09 14.89
N LYS A 11 11.03 -0.64 15.97
CA LYS A 11 10.61 -0.88 17.36
C LYS A 11 9.40 -0.05 17.78
N GLU A 12 8.95 0.85 16.91
CA GLU A 12 7.81 1.73 17.16
C GLU A 12 6.48 0.97 17.16
N VAL A 13 5.52 1.48 17.93
CA VAL A 13 4.14 0.98 17.90
C VAL A 13 3.61 1.00 16.45
N PRO A 14 3.15 -0.15 15.93
CA PRO A 14 2.74 -0.25 14.54
C PRO A 14 1.40 0.45 14.31
N LYS A 15 1.19 0.94 13.08
CA LYS A 15 -0.06 1.58 12.65
C LYS A 15 -1.30 0.71 12.93
N SER A 16 -1.18 -0.61 12.88
CA SER A 16 -2.28 -1.54 13.13
C SER A 16 -2.89 -1.46 14.52
N LYS A 17 -2.20 -0.90 15.52
CA LYS A 17 -2.76 -0.67 16.85
C LYS A 17 -3.62 0.60 16.94
N PHE A 18 -3.54 1.49 15.95
CA PHE A 18 -4.34 2.71 15.89
C PHE A 18 -5.59 2.43 15.06
N LYS A 19 -6.76 2.72 15.61
CA LYS A 19 -8.04 2.53 14.93
C LYS A 19 -8.41 3.80 14.19
N TYR A 20 -8.78 3.69 12.93
CA TYR A 20 -9.33 4.80 12.17
C TYR A 20 -10.84 4.87 12.41
N VAL A 21 -11.35 6.05 12.76
CA VAL A 21 -12.77 6.32 12.91
C VAL A 21 -13.22 7.13 11.70
N GLU A 22 -14.03 6.53 10.84
CA GLU A 22 -14.47 7.13 9.58
C GLU A 22 -15.39 8.34 9.81
N GLU A 23 -16.27 8.28 10.81
CA GLU A 23 -17.27 9.32 11.12
C GLU A 23 -16.64 10.68 11.43
N THR A 24 -15.57 10.68 12.24
CA THR A 24 -14.88 11.89 12.67
C THR A 24 -13.56 12.12 11.92
N ASN A 25 -13.18 11.21 11.02
CA ASN A 25 -11.92 11.25 10.27
C ASN A 25 -10.71 11.47 11.20
N VAL A 26 -10.64 10.70 12.28
CA VAL A 26 -9.53 10.73 13.25
C VAL A 26 -8.96 9.34 13.48
N PHE A 27 -7.72 9.29 13.99
CA PHE A 27 -7.15 8.04 14.49
C PHE A 27 -7.23 7.99 16.01
N ALA A 28 -7.81 6.92 16.56
CA ALA A 28 -7.81 6.64 17.98
C ALA A 28 -6.54 5.86 18.37
N CYS A 29 -5.79 6.42 19.33
CA CYS A 29 -4.67 5.76 19.99
C CYS A 29 -5.19 4.64 20.92
N PRO A 30 -4.47 3.52 21.08
CA PRO A 30 -4.82 2.50 22.08
C PRO A 30 -4.87 3.04 23.52
N MET A 31 -4.23 4.18 23.80
CA MET A 31 -4.22 4.83 25.11
C MET A 31 -5.27 5.95 25.24
N GLY A 32 -6.19 6.08 24.29
CA GLY A 32 -7.30 7.04 24.35
C GLY A 32 -7.06 8.40 23.69
N SER A 33 -5.81 8.78 23.38
CA SER A 33 -5.53 10.04 22.67
C SER A 33 -6.07 10.02 21.24
N ILE A 34 -6.61 11.14 20.79
CA ILE A 34 -7.12 11.32 19.42
C ILE A 34 -6.00 11.91 18.56
N LEU A 35 -5.91 11.44 17.31
CA LEU A 35 -4.98 11.97 16.31
C LEU A 35 -5.78 12.67 15.22
N GLU A 36 -5.69 13.98 15.20
CA GLU A 36 -6.40 14.84 14.26
C GLU A 36 -5.70 14.94 12.91
N TYR A 37 -6.49 15.24 11.88
CA TYR A 37 -5.98 15.49 10.53
C TYR A 37 -5.19 16.81 10.49
N ALA A 38 -3.95 16.76 10.04
CA ALA A 38 -3.09 17.94 9.94
C ALA A 38 -2.95 18.46 8.51
N ARG A 39 -2.54 17.60 7.57
CA ARG A 39 -2.26 18.01 6.18
C ARG A 39 -2.23 16.82 5.23
N THR A 40 -2.41 17.11 3.94
CA THR A 40 -2.18 16.14 2.86
C THR A 40 -0.93 16.53 2.06
N ASP A 41 -0.01 15.60 1.88
CA ASP A 41 1.17 15.79 1.03
C ASP A 41 0.80 15.74 -0.46
N ARG A 42 1.61 16.38 -1.33
CA ARG A 42 1.45 16.32 -2.80
C ARG A 42 1.42 14.89 -3.37
N LYS A 43 1.95 13.92 -2.64
CA LYS A 43 1.94 12.48 -2.98
C LYS A 43 0.65 11.75 -2.53
N GLY A 44 -0.34 12.45 -2.00
CA GLY A 44 -1.63 11.88 -1.59
C GLY A 44 -1.64 11.20 -0.21
N TYR A 45 -0.72 11.57 0.68
CA TYR A 45 -0.69 11.07 2.06
C TYR A 45 -1.30 12.09 3.01
N ARG A 46 -2.40 11.71 3.66
CA ARG A 46 -2.98 12.41 4.81
C ARG A 46 -2.13 12.13 6.05
N GLN A 47 -1.74 13.18 6.76
CA GLN A 47 -0.97 13.11 8.00
C GLN A 47 -1.91 13.37 9.17
N TYR A 48 -1.88 12.48 10.15
CA TYR A 48 -2.62 12.59 11.40
C TYR A 48 -1.63 12.74 12.55
N LYS A 49 -1.87 13.67 13.46
CA LYS A 49 -0.93 14.00 14.53
C LYS A 49 -1.64 13.90 15.88
N SER A 50 -0.96 13.32 16.86
CA SER A 50 -1.41 13.34 18.26
C SER A 50 -1.06 14.66 18.92
N ASP A 51 -1.84 15.07 19.90
CA ASP A 51 -1.46 16.20 20.73
C ASP A 51 -0.20 15.90 21.55
N PRO A 52 0.80 16.82 21.55
CA PRO A 52 2.03 16.61 22.30
C PRO A 52 1.80 16.46 23.80
N THR A 53 0.82 17.19 24.37
CA THR A 53 0.48 17.21 25.80
C THR A 53 0.04 15.84 26.30
N ASP A 54 -0.89 15.21 25.60
CA ASP A 54 -1.41 13.88 25.93
C ASP A 54 -0.33 12.82 25.83
N CYS A 55 0.60 13.01 24.90
CA CYS A 55 1.72 12.11 24.70
C CYS A 55 2.83 12.25 25.75
N VAL A 56 2.90 13.34 26.53
CA VAL A 56 3.89 13.47 27.62
C VAL A 56 3.57 12.52 28.77
N VAL A 57 2.29 12.41 29.11
CA VAL A 57 1.81 11.61 30.25
C VAL A 57 1.70 10.12 29.89
N CYS A 58 1.74 9.77 28.60
CA CYS A 58 1.51 8.42 28.12
C CYS A 58 2.67 7.45 28.45
N SER A 59 2.35 6.34 29.13
CA SER A 59 3.32 5.29 29.50
C SER A 59 3.98 4.57 28.32
N LEU A 60 3.39 4.66 27.12
CA LEU A 60 3.94 4.06 25.90
C LEU A 60 4.88 4.98 25.11
N ARG A 61 5.17 6.20 25.60
CA ARG A 61 5.96 7.21 24.88
C ARG A 61 7.28 6.67 24.32
N ASP A 62 8.06 5.98 25.16
CA ASP A 62 9.38 5.43 24.79
C ASP A 62 9.33 4.42 23.64
N LYS A 63 8.20 3.72 23.49
CA LYS A 63 7.99 2.73 22.41
C LYS A 63 7.16 3.29 21.26
N CYS A 64 6.48 4.43 21.44
CA CYS A 64 5.52 4.95 20.46
C CYS A 64 6.22 5.70 19.32
N PHE A 65 7.22 6.54 19.63
CA PHE A 65 8.00 7.30 18.66
C PHE A 65 9.42 7.54 19.16
N SER A 66 10.33 7.89 18.24
CA SER A 66 11.74 8.16 18.58
C SER A 66 11.88 9.35 19.55
N LYS A 67 12.91 9.33 20.42
CA LYS A 67 13.20 10.38 21.43
C LYS A 67 13.28 11.80 20.86
N LYS A 68 13.59 11.95 19.57
CA LYS A 68 13.65 13.26 18.88
C LYS A 68 12.26 13.82 18.54
N GLN A 69 11.24 12.97 18.45
CA GLN A 69 9.88 13.38 18.14
C GLN A 69 9.10 13.65 19.43
N LYS A 70 8.24 14.66 19.42
CA LYS A 70 7.39 15.02 20.57
C LYS A 70 5.96 14.48 20.45
N GLN A 71 5.57 14.02 19.25
CA GLN A 71 4.23 13.58 18.90
C GLN A 71 4.29 12.43 17.88
N LYS A 72 3.27 11.56 17.89
CA LYS A 72 3.12 10.51 16.89
C LYS A 72 2.50 11.09 15.62
N VAL A 73 3.08 10.75 14.47
CA VAL A 73 2.53 11.09 13.16
C VAL A 73 2.18 9.82 12.40
N ILE A 74 0.90 9.67 12.04
CA ILE A 74 0.41 8.55 11.23
C ILE A 74 0.15 9.05 9.81
N LYS A 75 0.66 8.30 8.83
CA LYS A 75 0.38 8.55 7.41
C LYS A 75 -0.71 7.61 6.92
N HIS A 76 -1.72 8.16 6.28
CA HIS A 76 -2.81 7.43 5.64
C HIS A 76 -2.89 7.86 4.18
N HIS A 77 -2.78 6.91 3.26
CA HIS A 77 -2.94 7.23 1.85
C HIS A 77 -4.43 7.45 1.54
N ILE A 78 -4.76 8.38 0.65
CA ILE A 78 -6.16 8.66 0.24
C ILE A 78 -6.84 7.38 -0.30
N TRP A 79 -6.07 6.51 -0.96
CA TRP A 79 -6.59 5.30 -1.59
C TRP A 79 -6.56 4.07 -0.66
N GLU A 80 -6.31 4.25 0.63
CA GLU A 80 -6.17 3.12 1.54
C GLU A 80 -7.49 2.36 1.72
N GLU A 81 -8.63 3.04 1.68
CA GLU A 81 -9.96 2.41 1.69
C GLU A 81 -10.13 1.44 0.52
N TYR A 82 -9.83 1.87 -0.70
CA TYR A 82 -9.86 0.99 -1.88
C TYR A 82 -8.89 -0.19 -1.77
N LYS A 83 -7.72 0.01 -1.14
CA LYS A 83 -6.81 -1.11 -0.85
C LYS A 83 -7.44 -2.08 0.15
N ASP A 84 -8.15 -1.60 1.16
CA ASP A 84 -8.84 -2.43 2.14
C ASP A 84 -10.00 -3.21 1.52
N ILE A 85 -10.79 -2.59 0.64
CA ILE A 85 -11.79 -3.28 -0.16
C ILE A 85 -11.13 -4.40 -1.00
N ALA A 86 -10.05 -4.10 -1.70
CA ALA A 86 -9.32 -5.10 -2.48
C ALA A 86 -8.76 -6.25 -1.61
N ARG A 87 -8.32 -5.97 -0.38
CA ARG A 87 -7.90 -7.00 0.60
C ARG A 87 -9.08 -7.87 1.03
N LYS A 88 -10.20 -7.25 1.40
CA LYS A 88 -11.42 -7.96 1.79
C LYS A 88 -11.89 -8.88 0.66
N ASN A 89 -11.95 -8.35 -0.57
CA ASN A 89 -12.31 -9.11 -1.77
C ASN A 89 -11.38 -10.30 -2.05
N LYS A 90 -10.09 -10.20 -1.70
CA LYS A 90 -9.16 -11.33 -1.83
C LYS A 90 -9.43 -12.45 -0.82
N LEU A 91 -9.92 -12.11 0.37
CA LEU A 91 -10.16 -13.06 1.45
C LEU A 91 -11.44 -13.89 1.26
N THR A 92 -12.37 -13.44 0.40
CA THR A 92 -13.59 -14.17 0.03
C THR A 92 -13.26 -15.51 -0.64
N SER A 93 -14.22 -16.43 -0.64
CA SER A 93 -14.08 -17.74 -1.29
C SER A 93 -13.80 -17.62 -2.79
N THR A 94 -14.51 -16.72 -3.47
CA THR A 94 -14.32 -16.40 -4.90
C THR A 94 -12.95 -15.78 -5.14
N GLY A 95 -12.54 -14.81 -4.32
CA GLY A 95 -11.22 -14.18 -4.40
C GLY A 95 -10.08 -15.18 -4.24
N LYS A 96 -10.19 -16.13 -3.29
CA LYS A 96 -9.21 -17.22 -3.11
C LYS A 96 -9.14 -18.13 -4.34
N LYS A 97 -10.27 -18.50 -4.94
CA LYS A 97 -10.32 -19.32 -6.17
C LYS A 97 -9.64 -18.59 -7.33
N LEU A 98 -10.02 -17.33 -7.59
CA LEU A 98 -9.42 -16.50 -8.65
C LEU A 98 -7.92 -16.30 -8.42
N TYR A 99 -7.49 -16.10 -7.17
CA TYR A 99 -6.08 -15.94 -6.84
C TYR A 99 -5.25 -17.18 -7.19
N LYS A 100 -5.79 -18.39 -6.98
CA LYS A 100 -5.13 -19.65 -7.39
C LYS A 100 -4.99 -19.76 -8.91
N VAL A 101 -6.02 -19.39 -9.67
CA VAL A 101 -6.00 -19.45 -11.15
C VAL A 101 -5.10 -18.38 -11.77
N ARG A 102 -4.81 -17.31 -11.04
CA ARG A 102 -4.01 -16.18 -11.52
C ARG A 102 -2.58 -16.57 -11.91
N CYS A 103 -1.98 -17.54 -11.22
CA CYS A 103 -0.61 -17.97 -11.52
C CYS A 103 -0.51 -18.66 -12.88
N SER A 104 -1.51 -19.45 -13.25
CA SER A 104 -1.54 -20.21 -14.51
C SER A 104 -2.02 -19.39 -15.71
N THR A 105 -2.84 -18.37 -15.48
CA THR A 105 -3.44 -17.56 -16.55
C THR A 105 -2.69 -16.25 -16.76
N ILE A 106 -2.89 -15.30 -15.84
CA ILE A 106 -2.42 -13.93 -15.96
C ILE A 106 -0.90 -13.84 -15.77
N GLU A 107 -0.37 -14.41 -14.68
CA GLU A 107 1.05 -14.32 -14.37
C GLU A 107 1.90 -15.08 -15.40
N ARG A 108 1.40 -16.21 -15.91
CA ARG A 108 2.02 -16.94 -17.03
C ARG A 108 2.08 -16.10 -18.30
N SER A 109 0.98 -15.45 -18.70
CA SER A 109 0.97 -14.57 -19.87
C SER A 109 1.99 -13.43 -19.76
N PHE A 110 2.11 -12.82 -18.57
CA PHE A 110 3.14 -11.80 -18.30
C PHE A 110 4.56 -12.36 -18.31
N ALA A 111 4.78 -13.58 -17.82
CA ALA A 111 6.07 -14.25 -17.89
C ALA A 111 6.47 -14.48 -19.36
N ASP A 112 5.58 -15.05 -20.17
CA ASP A 112 5.85 -15.26 -21.59
C ASP A 112 6.08 -13.95 -22.34
N ALA A 113 5.40 -12.85 -21.96
CA ALA A 113 5.66 -11.54 -22.56
C ALA A 113 7.09 -11.07 -22.27
N LYS A 114 7.57 -11.27 -21.05
CA LYS A 114 8.91 -10.86 -20.62
C LYS A 114 10.01 -11.72 -21.23
N GLU A 115 9.86 -13.04 -21.17
CA GLU A 115 10.91 -13.98 -21.56
C GLU A 115 10.93 -14.23 -23.07
N LEU A 116 9.78 -14.42 -23.71
CA LEU A 116 9.71 -14.82 -25.13
C LEU A 116 9.54 -13.62 -26.07
N ASN A 117 8.89 -12.55 -25.63
CA ASN A 117 8.54 -11.41 -26.50
C ASN A 117 9.39 -10.16 -26.21
N GLY A 118 10.42 -10.27 -25.36
CA GLY A 118 11.35 -9.17 -25.08
C GLY A 118 10.73 -8.00 -24.29
N TYR A 119 9.62 -8.21 -23.57
CA TYR A 119 8.99 -7.16 -22.75
C TYR A 119 9.77 -6.85 -21.45
N ARG A 120 10.80 -7.64 -21.14
CA ARG A 120 11.63 -7.45 -19.94
C ARG A 120 12.42 -6.13 -19.97
N TYR A 121 12.79 -5.66 -21.16
CA TYR A 121 13.59 -4.46 -21.35
C TYR A 121 12.96 -3.53 -22.39
N ALA A 122 13.17 -2.23 -22.20
CA ALA A 122 12.90 -1.24 -23.23
C ALA A 122 13.91 -1.42 -24.36
N ARG A 123 13.46 -1.92 -25.52
CA ARG A 123 14.35 -2.17 -26.69
C ARG A 123 14.57 -0.90 -27.51
N PHE A 124 13.65 0.06 -27.40
CA PHE A 124 13.72 1.34 -28.10
C PHE A 124 13.98 2.49 -27.14
N ARG A 125 14.49 3.60 -27.67
CA ARG A 125 14.69 4.84 -26.93
C ARG A 125 13.46 5.75 -27.07
N GLY A 126 13.10 6.42 -25.98
CA GLY A 126 11.98 7.37 -25.93
C GLY A 126 10.64 6.72 -25.56
N LEU A 127 9.78 7.51 -24.88
CA LEU A 127 8.52 7.03 -24.31
C LEU A 127 7.56 6.48 -25.38
N LYS A 128 7.40 7.18 -26.50
CA LYS A 128 6.50 6.77 -27.60
C LYS A 128 6.88 5.41 -28.18
N SER A 129 8.17 5.17 -28.41
CA SER A 129 8.67 3.93 -29.00
C SER A 129 8.54 2.74 -28.04
N VAL A 130 8.79 2.96 -26.74
CA VAL A 130 8.58 1.92 -25.71
C VAL A 130 7.08 1.61 -25.54
N GLN A 131 6.23 2.63 -25.62
CA GLN A 131 4.78 2.45 -25.58
C GLN A 131 4.28 1.63 -26.78
N MET A 132 4.80 1.89 -27.98
CA MET A 132 4.52 1.08 -29.17
C MET A 132 4.94 -0.38 -29.00
N GLN A 133 6.15 -0.63 -28.46
CA GLN A 133 6.61 -1.98 -28.11
C GLN A 133 5.61 -2.67 -27.16
N ALA A 134 5.15 -1.99 -26.11
CA ALA A 134 4.18 -2.53 -25.16
C ALA A 134 2.85 -2.90 -25.83
N TYR A 135 2.33 -2.03 -26.71
CA TYR A 135 1.09 -2.26 -27.42
C TYR A 135 1.17 -3.41 -28.42
N LEU A 136 2.25 -3.51 -29.18
CA LEU A 136 2.45 -4.62 -30.11
C LEU A 136 2.53 -5.97 -29.37
N ILE A 137 3.23 -6.01 -28.24
CA ILE A 137 3.33 -7.23 -27.43
C ILE A 137 1.96 -7.59 -26.83
N ALA A 138 1.20 -6.60 -26.34
CA ALA A 138 -0.14 -6.83 -25.83
C ALA A 138 -1.10 -7.35 -26.92
N ALA A 139 -1.07 -6.73 -28.11
CA ALA A 139 -1.86 -7.17 -29.26
C ALA A 139 -1.52 -8.59 -29.67
N TYR A 140 -0.23 -8.93 -29.79
CA TYR A 140 0.22 -10.29 -30.05
C TYR A 140 -0.30 -11.29 -29.01
N LYS A 141 -0.21 -10.95 -27.71
CA LYS A 141 -0.70 -11.84 -26.65
C LYS A 141 -2.21 -12.05 -26.72
N ASN A 142 -2.97 -11.03 -27.11
CA ASN A 142 -4.41 -11.15 -27.31
C ASN A 142 -4.75 -11.99 -28.54
N MET A 143 -3.99 -11.87 -29.64
CA MET A 143 -4.21 -12.68 -30.86
C MET A 143 -3.78 -14.14 -30.71
N LYS A 144 -2.77 -14.43 -29.88
CA LYS A 144 -2.28 -15.79 -29.64
C LYS A 144 -3.21 -16.63 -28.75
N LYS A 145 -4.05 -15.96 -27.97
CA LYS A 145 -4.86 -16.57 -26.91
C LYS A 145 -6.20 -17.02 -27.45
#